data_AF-A0A101GRV2-F1
#
_entry.id   AF-A0A101GRV2-F1
#
_cell.length_a   1.000
_cell.length_b   1.000
_cell.length_c   1.000
_cell.angle_alpha   90.00
_cell.angle_beta   90.00
_cell.angle_gamma   90.00
#
_symmetry.space_group_name_H-M   'P 1'
#
loop_
_entity.id
_entity.type
_entity.pdbx_description
1 polymer ?
#
loop_
_entity_poly.entity_id
_entity_poly.type
_entity_poly.pdbx_seq_one_letter_code
_entity_poly.pdbx_strand_id
1 'polypeptide(L)'
;MSKIRLYLFLSILLVFFTLITGCSSPPRKLDQSFQPKAENKQVYLVNNAVEDILADADSSSERVTQALLGDPVQIIDESSVEWYKVKVPDGYVGYVRKGAIVKESQSSSYLRNGKVAMIKAGNVLILVSSESKTGVGRAFRGSQLPLIKQENDWLEIALPGGRNSWIKADDAMLLPKRDRAQKGSPDNVIATARLYLGVPYLWGGVTSQGIDCSGLTYITYLLNGVKLPTCSIKPGLMWIA
;
A
#
# COMPACT_ATOMS: atom_id res chain seq x y z
N MET A 1 2.21 -30.66 46.39
CA MET A 1 2.00 -29.49 45.49
C MET A 1 1.53 -30.02 44.15
N SER A 2 0.30 -29.71 43.75
CA SER A 2 -0.40 -30.41 42.66
C SER A 2 0.18 -30.09 41.29
N LYS A 3 0.24 -31.10 40.42
CA LYS A 3 0.71 -31.02 39.02
C LYS A 3 0.11 -29.82 38.25
N ILE A 4 -1.08 -29.37 38.64
CA ILE A 4 -1.81 -28.21 38.09
C ILE A 4 -1.03 -26.90 38.25
N ARG A 5 -0.33 -26.66 39.37
CA ARG A 5 0.47 -25.42 39.53
C ARG A 5 1.71 -25.41 38.64
N LEU A 6 2.28 -26.57 38.33
CA LEU A 6 3.42 -26.69 37.42
C LEU A 6 2.98 -26.47 35.96
N TYR A 7 1.82 -26.99 35.56
CA TYR A 7 1.25 -26.76 34.23
C TYR A 7 0.84 -25.30 34.00
N LEU A 8 0.25 -24.63 35.00
CA LEU A 8 -0.05 -23.20 34.90
C LEU A 8 1.23 -22.34 34.83
N PHE A 9 2.28 -22.71 35.55
CA PHE A 9 3.55 -21.97 35.48
C PHE A 9 4.26 -22.17 34.13
N LEU A 10 4.26 -23.40 33.59
CA LEU A 10 4.82 -23.69 32.27
C LEU A 10 4.01 -23.05 31.14
N SER A 11 2.69 -22.99 31.22
CA SER A 11 1.87 -22.34 30.19
C SER A 11 2.00 -20.81 30.21
N ILE A 12 2.13 -20.19 31.39
CA ILE A 12 2.41 -18.75 31.51
C ILE A 12 3.83 -18.44 31.00
N LEU A 13 4.82 -19.31 31.26
CA LEU A 13 6.18 -19.15 30.74
C LEU A 13 6.24 -19.30 29.21
N LEU A 14 5.44 -20.20 28.62
CA LEU A 14 5.36 -20.40 27.16
C LEU A 14 4.70 -19.19 26.46
N VAL A 15 3.66 -18.61 27.06
CA VAL A 15 3.01 -17.37 26.57
C VAL A 15 3.95 -16.16 26.72
N PHE A 16 4.76 -16.12 27.76
CA PHE A 16 5.81 -15.09 27.91
C PHE A 16 6.94 -15.26 26.89
N PHE A 17 7.32 -16.49 26.53
CA PHE A 17 8.38 -16.75 25.55
C PHE A 17 7.96 -16.48 24.09
N THR A 18 6.67 -16.64 23.76
CA THR A 18 6.13 -16.27 22.43
C THR A 18 5.92 -14.77 22.28
N LEU A 19 5.69 -14.03 23.38
CA LEU A 19 5.61 -12.56 23.36
C LEU A 19 6.98 -11.87 23.24
N ILE A 20 8.08 -12.51 23.66
CA ILE A 20 9.43 -11.90 23.67
C ILE A 20 10.21 -12.18 22.37
N THR A 21 9.85 -13.19 21.59
CA THR A 21 10.52 -13.52 20.31
C THR A 21 9.93 -12.81 19.09
N GLY A 22 8.83 -12.06 19.26
CA GLY A 22 8.04 -11.49 18.16
C GLY A 22 8.56 -10.20 17.50
N CYS A 23 9.64 -9.58 17.97
CA CYS A 23 10.15 -8.35 17.33
C CYS A 23 11.62 -8.05 17.67
N SER A 24 12.55 -8.95 17.40
CA SER A 24 13.99 -8.71 17.61
C SER A 24 14.73 -8.26 16.34
N SER A 25 14.08 -7.44 15.51
CA SER A 25 14.82 -6.62 14.54
C SER A 25 15.01 -5.23 15.17
N PRO A 26 16.26 -4.74 15.36
CA PRO A 26 16.45 -3.34 15.75
C PRO A 26 15.76 -2.46 14.70
N PRO A 27 15.22 -1.29 15.07
CA PRO A 27 14.55 -0.39 14.13
C PRO A 27 15.52 -0.11 12.98
N ARG A 28 15.25 -0.71 11.82
CA ARG A 28 16.02 -0.48 10.60
C ARG A 28 15.89 1.01 10.33
N LYS A 29 17.01 1.74 10.32
CA LYS A 29 17.06 3.15 9.91
C LYS A 29 16.18 3.30 8.66
N LEU A 30 15.24 4.25 8.69
CA LEU A 30 14.38 4.58 7.55
C LEU A 30 15.27 4.66 6.31
N ASP A 31 15.18 3.65 5.46
CA ASP A 31 15.81 3.71 4.16
C ASP A 31 14.97 4.68 3.33
N GLN A 32 15.50 5.89 3.16
CA GLN A 32 14.90 6.95 2.35
C GLN A 32 14.87 6.59 0.85
N SER A 33 15.26 5.37 0.47
CA SER A 33 15.25 4.86 -0.90
C SER A 33 13.88 4.72 -1.55
N PHE A 34 12.78 4.89 -0.79
CA PHE A 34 11.43 4.98 -1.37
C PHE A 34 11.14 6.32 -2.07
N GLN A 35 12.19 7.09 -2.36
CA GLN A 35 12.15 8.21 -3.29
C GLN A 35 13.01 7.82 -4.49
N PRO A 36 12.49 7.85 -5.73
CA PRO A 36 13.31 7.62 -6.90
C PRO A 36 14.42 8.69 -6.94
N LYS A 37 15.65 8.30 -6.58
CA LYS A 37 16.85 9.10 -6.86
C LYS A 37 16.95 9.26 -8.37
N ALA A 38 17.10 10.50 -8.81
CA ALA A 38 17.10 10.93 -10.20
C ALA A 38 18.38 10.49 -10.90
N GLU A 39 18.47 9.22 -11.27
CA GLU A 39 19.44 8.68 -12.24
C GLU A 39 18.79 7.45 -12.89
N ASN A 40 18.21 7.66 -14.08
CA ASN A 40 17.74 6.63 -15.03
C ASN A 40 16.97 5.41 -14.47
N LYS A 41 16.24 5.55 -13.36
CA LYS A 41 15.41 4.45 -12.84
C LYS A 41 14.11 4.36 -13.61
N GLN A 42 13.95 3.24 -14.31
CA GLN A 42 12.66 2.82 -14.86
C GLN A 42 11.64 2.75 -13.72
N VAL A 43 10.49 3.39 -13.91
CA VAL A 43 9.40 3.39 -12.93
C VAL A 43 8.36 2.36 -13.37
N TYR A 44 8.04 1.47 -12.44
CA TYR A 44 7.02 0.45 -12.61
C TYR A 44 5.89 0.76 -11.64
N LEU A 45 4.66 0.79 -12.15
CA LEU A 45 3.48 1.16 -11.39
C LEU A 45 2.43 0.06 -11.45
N VAL A 46 1.71 -0.12 -10.35
CA VAL A 46 0.50 -0.94 -10.32
C VAL A 46 -0.60 -0.26 -11.13
N ASN A 47 -1.20 -0.98 -12.06
CA ASN A 47 -2.24 -0.48 -12.97
C ASN A 47 -3.66 -0.94 -12.60
N ASN A 48 -3.79 -1.91 -11.68
CA ASN A 48 -5.07 -2.33 -11.15
C ASN A 48 -5.48 -1.44 -9.97
N ALA A 49 -6.80 -1.36 -9.70
CA ALA A 49 -7.32 -0.59 -8.56
C ALA A 49 -6.72 -1.03 -7.23
N VAL A 50 -6.62 -2.36 -7.07
CA VAL A 50 -5.97 -3.09 -5.97
C VAL A 50 -5.33 -4.32 -6.60
N GLU A 51 -4.07 -4.58 -6.31
CA GLU A 51 -3.33 -5.74 -6.78
C GLU A 51 -2.84 -6.56 -5.60
N ASP A 52 -3.13 -7.86 -5.63
CA ASP A 52 -2.66 -8.79 -4.63
C ASP A 52 -1.18 -9.12 -4.89
N ILE A 53 -0.36 -9.03 -3.85
CA ILE A 53 1.04 -9.44 -3.88
C ILE A 53 1.12 -10.80 -3.20
N LEU A 54 1.58 -11.82 -3.93
CA LEU A 54 1.56 -13.22 -3.51
C LEU A 54 2.90 -13.67 -2.94
N ALA A 55 2.90 -14.70 -2.10
CA ALA A 55 4.12 -15.25 -1.50
C ALA A 55 5.01 -15.92 -2.55
N ASP A 56 4.40 -16.56 -3.55
CA ASP A 56 5.06 -17.27 -4.66
C ASP A 56 4.49 -16.88 -6.04
N ALA A 57 5.21 -17.25 -7.10
CA ALA A 57 4.82 -17.07 -8.50
C ALA A 57 3.70 -18.03 -8.94
N ASP A 58 2.64 -18.13 -8.15
CA ASP A 58 1.49 -18.99 -8.35
C ASP A 58 0.23 -18.23 -7.93
N SER A 59 -0.79 -18.20 -8.79
CA SER A 59 -2.06 -17.51 -8.50
C SER A 59 -2.87 -18.10 -7.35
N SER A 60 -2.54 -19.32 -6.91
CA SER A 60 -3.13 -19.96 -5.73
C SER A 60 -2.32 -19.71 -4.45
N SER A 61 -1.15 -19.07 -4.56
CA SER A 61 -0.30 -18.74 -3.41
C SER A 61 -0.98 -17.74 -2.49
N GLU A 62 -0.58 -17.78 -1.21
CA GLU A 62 -1.08 -16.88 -0.19
C GLU A 62 -0.76 -15.42 -0.54
N ARG A 63 -1.72 -14.53 -0.32
CA ARG A 63 -1.48 -13.10 -0.40
C ARG A 63 -0.68 -12.62 0.81
N VAL A 64 0.41 -11.92 0.57
CA VAL A 64 1.24 -11.31 1.61
C VAL A 64 0.89 -9.85 1.87
N THR A 65 0.44 -9.11 0.86
CA THR A 65 -0.06 -7.73 0.98
C THR A 65 -0.86 -7.33 -0.26
N GLN A 66 -1.35 -6.10 -0.30
CA GLN A 66 -1.97 -5.46 -1.47
C GLN A 66 -1.23 -4.17 -1.82
N ALA A 67 -1.13 -3.90 -3.12
CA ALA A 67 -0.65 -2.63 -3.64
C ALA A 67 -1.80 -1.90 -4.37
N LEU A 68 -1.78 -0.56 -4.35
CA LEU A 68 -2.86 0.26 -4.88
C LEU A 68 -2.53 0.81 -6.26
N LEU A 69 -3.56 1.22 -7.01
CA LEU A 69 -3.38 1.93 -8.28
C LEU A 69 -2.40 3.09 -8.15
N GLY A 70 -1.39 3.10 -9.02
CA GLY A 70 -0.34 4.13 -9.05
C GLY A 70 0.79 3.91 -8.05
N ASP A 71 0.75 2.86 -7.23
CA ASP A 71 1.85 2.54 -6.32
C ASP A 71 3.10 2.16 -7.13
N PRO A 72 4.27 2.78 -6.82
CA PRO A 72 5.51 2.39 -7.46
C PRO A 72 6.04 1.10 -6.84
N VAL A 73 6.48 0.19 -7.71
CA VAL A 73 7.10 -1.07 -7.33
C VAL A 73 8.55 -1.12 -7.79
N GLN A 74 9.40 -1.75 -6.99
CA GLN A 74 10.75 -2.09 -7.39
C GLN A 74 10.77 -3.54 -7.90
N ILE A 75 11.14 -3.74 -9.16
CA ILE A 75 11.36 -5.07 -9.71
C ILE A 75 12.66 -5.64 -9.09
N ILE A 76 12.54 -6.80 -8.44
CA ILE A 76 13.65 -7.58 -7.88
C ILE A 76 14.07 -8.67 -8.86
N ASP A 77 13.10 -9.33 -9.49
CA ASP A 77 13.32 -10.41 -10.45
C ASP A 77 12.25 -10.34 -11.55
N GLU A 78 12.70 -10.54 -12.79
CA GLU A 78 11.86 -10.56 -13.99
C GLU A 78 12.10 -11.79 -14.89
N SER A 79 12.85 -12.77 -14.40
CA SER A 79 13.23 -14.00 -15.12
C SER A 79 12.02 -14.86 -15.51
N SER A 80 10.95 -14.83 -14.72
CA SER A 80 9.69 -15.51 -15.04
C SER A 80 9.00 -14.87 -16.24
N VAL A 81 8.35 -15.67 -17.07
CA VAL A 81 7.58 -15.17 -18.23
C VAL A 81 6.36 -14.37 -17.78
N GLU A 82 5.64 -14.84 -16.77
CA GLU A 82 4.36 -14.25 -16.35
C GLU A 82 4.44 -13.39 -15.09
N TRP A 83 5.51 -13.53 -14.30
CA TRP A 83 5.60 -12.93 -12.97
C TRP A 83 6.77 -11.96 -12.84
N TYR A 84 6.54 -10.91 -12.06
CA TYR A 84 7.61 -10.15 -11.42
C TYR A 84 7.70 -10.54 -9.96
N LYS A 85 8.92 -10.64 -9.43
CA LYS A 85 9.16 -10.49 -8.00
C LYS A 85 9.37 -9.02 -7.72
N VAL A 86 8.59 -8.44 -6.82
CA VAL A 86 8.56 -7.01 -6.56
C VAL A 86 8.72 -6.69 -5.08
N LYS A 87 9.27 -5.52 -4.80
CA LYS A 87 9.12 -4.85 -3.51
C LYS A 87 8.11 -3.71 -3.66
N VAL A 88 7.12 -3.67 -2.80
CA VAL A 88 6.04 -2.65 -2.85
C VAL A 88 6.25 -1.57 -1.76
N PRO A 89 5.47 -0.47 -1.76
CA PRO A 89 5.72 0.70 -0.92
C PRO A 89 5.76 0.46 0.58
N ASP A 90 4.94 -0.47 1.06
CA ASP A 90 4.88 -0.85 2.46
C ASP A 90 6.15 -1.60 2.91
N GLY A 91 6.96 -2.11 1.97
CA GLY A 91 8.22 -2.79 2.20
C GLY A 91 8.16 -4.31 1.98
N TYR A 92 6.98 -4.89 1.78
CA TYR A 92 6.83 -6.31 1.47
C TYR A 92 7.47 -6.66 0.13
N VAL A 93 7.92 -7.92 0.07
CA VAL A 93 8.42 -8.55 -1.15
C VAL A 93 7.53 -9.74 -1.47
N GLY A 94 7.08 -9.83 -2.72
CA GLY A 94 6.30 -10.96 -3.21
C GLY A 94 6.22 -10.96 -4.74
N TYR A 95 5.24 -11.67 -5.27
CA TYR A 95 5.07 -11.91 -6.69
C TYR A 95 3.78 -11.25 -7.19
N VAL A 96 3.86 -10.70 -8.40
CA VAL A 96 2.75 -10.04 -9.09
C VAL A 96 2.78 -10.39 -10.57
N ARG A 97 1.60 -10.49 -11.21
CA ARG A 97 1.53 -10.75 -12.65
C ARG A 97 2.08 -9.56 -13.43
N LYS A 98 2.88 -9.81 -14.47
CA LYS A 98 3.46 -8.75 -15.31
C LYS A 98 2.39 -7.82 -15.91
N GLY A 99 1.22 -8.37 -16.26
CA GLY A 99 0.11 -7.60 -16.82
C GLY A 99 -0.54 -6.59 -15.86
N ALA A 100 -0.33 -6.73 -14.54
CA ALA A 100 -0.81 -5.77 -13.55
C ALA A 100 0.13 -4.58 -13.37
N ILE A 101 1.34 -4.64 -13.93
CA ILE A 101 2.38 -3.64 -13.79
C ILE A 101 2.64 -2.95 -15.12
N VAL A 102 2.64 -1.62 -15.11
CA VAL A 102 2.99 -0.81 -16.27
C VAL A 102 4.35 -0.17 -16.06
N LYS A 103 5.20 -0.27 -17.08
CA LYS A 103 6.47 0.46 -17.16
C LYS A 103 6.23 1.85 -17.73
N GLU A 104 6.55 2.87 -16.94
CA GLU A 104 6.36 4.26 -17.33
C GLU A 104 7.45 4.77 -18.28
N SER A 105 7.03 5.63 -19.21
CA SER A 105 7.94 6.41 -20.05
C SER A 105 8.66 7.48 -19.22
N GLN A 106 9.85 7.89 -19.65
CA GLN A 106 10.61 8.99 -19.03
C GLN A 106 9.83 10.33 -19.03
N SER A 107 8.88 10.50 -19.95
CA SER A 107 8.01 11.67 -20.03
C SER A 107 6.78 11.61 -19.11
N SER A 108 6.64 10.56 -18.30
CA SER A 108 5.46 10.35 -17.45
C SER A 108 5.26 11.45 -16.40
N SER A 109 4.00 11.79 -16.12
CA SER A 109 3.62 12.63 -14.97
C SER A 109 4.10 12.04 -13.64
N TYR A 110 4.29 10.72 -13.57
CA TYR A 110 4.85 10.04 -12.40
C TYR A 110 6.34 10.32 -12.18
N LEU A 111 7.04 10.89 -13.16
CA LEU A 111 8.44 11.32 -13.03
C LEU A 111 8.60 12.83 -12.86
N ARG A 112 7.62 13.63 -13.32
CA ARG A 112 7.66 15.10 -13.22
C ARG A 112 7.43 15.60 -11.79
N ASN A 113 7.96 16.78 -11.46
CA ASN A 113 7.57 17.49 -10.26
C ASN A 113 6.13 18.01 -10.38
N GLY A 114 5.41 18.08 -9.27
CA GLY A 114 4.02 18.55 -9.25
C GLY A 114 3.29 18.22 -7.97
N LYS A 115 1.96 18.30 -8.03
CA LYS A 115 1.06 17.84 -6.98
C LYS A 115 0.59 16.42 -7.28
N VAL A 116 0.19 15.71 -6.24
CA VAL A 116 -0.42 14.38 -6.30
C VAL A 116 -1.79 14.48 -5.64
N ALA A 117 -2.81 13.88 -6.27
CA ALA A 117 -4.09 13.62 -5.64
C ALA A 117 -3.98 12.29 -4.89
N MET A 118 -4.00 12.36 -3.55
CA MET A 118 -4.11 11.18 -2.70
C MET A 118 -5.58 10.93 -2.40
N ILE A 119 -6.09 9.75 -2.76
CA ILE A 119 -7.49 9.40 -2.52
C ILE A 119 -7.75 9.27 -1.02
N LYS A 120 -8.75 9.99 -0.50
CA LYS A 120 -9.19 9.91 0.91
C LYS A 120 -10.51 9.16 1.06
N ALA A 121 -11.35 9.14 0.03
CA ALA A 121 -12.59 8.36 0.03
C ALA A 121 -12.29 6.85 0.00
N GLY A 122 -13.20 6.04 0.56
CA GLY A 122 -12.99 4.60 0.67
C GLY A 122 -12.85 3.92 -0.69
N ASN A 123 -13.61 4.36 -1.69
CA ASN A 123 -13.62 3.81 -3.03
C ASN A 123 -14.20 4.85 -4.01
N VAL A 124 -13.44 5.21 -5.04
CA VAL A 124 -13.76 6.29 -5.98
C VAL A 124 -13.91 5.73 -7.39
N LEU A 125 -14.94 6.19 -8.12
CA LEU A 125 -15.06 5.92 -9.55
C LEU A 125 -14.23 6.93 -10.34
N ILE A 126 -13.35 6.43 -11.20
CA ILE A 126 -12.54 7.27 -12.10
C ILE A 126 -13.30 7.43 -13.41
N LEU A 127 -13.47 8.66 -13.89
CA LEU A 127 -14.30 8.99 -15.05
C LEU A 127 -13.49 9.33 -16.30
N VAL A 128 -14.09 9.13 -17.47
CA VAL A 128 -13.51 9.50 -18.77
C VAL A 128 -13.32 11.02 -18.88
N SER A 129 -14.29 11.81 -18.41
CA SER A 129 -14.27 13.27 -18.40
C SER A 129 -15.04 13.82 -17.20
N SER A 130 -14.87 15.11 -16.91
CA SER A 130 -15.58 15.82 -15.82
C SER A 130 -17.11 15.87 -16.00
N GLU A 131 -17.61 15.69 -17.22
CA GLU A 131 -19.05 15.72 -17.53
C GLU A 131 -19.65 14.32 -17.72
N SER A 132 -18.80 13.30 -17.87
CA SER A 132 -19.23 11.94 -18.15
C SER A 132 -19.65 11.21 -16.87
N LYS A 133 -20.62 10.29 -16.99
CA LYS A 133 -20.92 9.28 -15.96
C LYS A 133 -20.20 7.96 -16.21
N THR A 134 -19.45 7.84 -17.31
CA THR A 134 -18.75 6.62 -17.70
C THR A 134 -17.47 6.46 -16.89
N GLY A 135 -17.42 5.39 -16.11
CA GLY A 135 -16.24 5.01 -15.35
C GLY A 135 -15.21 4.24 -16.19
N VAL A 136 -13.93 4.50 -15.96
CA VAL A 136 -12.79 3.78 -16.56
C VAL A 136 -12.06 2.87 -15.58
N GLY A 137 -12.42 2.95 -14.30
CA GLY A 137 -11.77 2.17 -13.24
C GLY A 137 -12.13 2.72 -11.86
N ARG A 138 -11.45 2.19 -10.84
CA ARG A 138 -11.60 2.63 -9.45
C ARG A 138 -10.25 2.93 -8.82
N ALA A 139 -10.26 3.80 -7.83
CA ALA A 139 -9.14 4.04 -6.94
C ALA A 139 -9.61 3.93 -5.48
N PHE A 140 -8.73 3.44 -4.61
CA PHE A 140 -9.02 3.24 -3.20
C PHE A 140 -8.26 4.24 -2.35
N ARG A 141 -8.72 4.41 -1.11
CA ARG A 141 -8.06 5.26 -0.13
C ARG A 141 -6.56 4.94 -0.06
N GLY A 142 -5.73 5.96 -0.21
CA GLY A 142 -4.26 5.85 -0.23
C GLY A 142 -3.63 5.86 -1.63
N SER A 143 -4.39 5.57 -2.70
CA SER A 143 -3.90 5.69 -4.08
C SER A 143 -3.39 7.10 -4.34
N GLN A 144 -2.21 7.20 -4.96
CA GLN A 144 -1.51 8.47 -5.23
C GLN A 144 -1.36 8.67 -6.73
N LEU A 145 -2.13 9.61 -7.29
CA LEU A 145 -2.20 9.83 -8.73
C LEU A 145 -1.71 11.26 -9.05
N PRO A 146 -0.77 11.46 -9.99
CA PRO A 146 -0.30 12.80 -10.35
C PRO A 146 -1.45 13.70 -10.77
N LEU A 147 -1.50 14.90 -10.20
CA LEU A 147 -2.46 15.93 -10.61
C LEU A 147 -1.97 16.60 -11.89
N ILE A 148 -2.82 16.61 -12.93
CA ILE A 148 -2.58 17.34 -14.17
C ILE A 148 -3.10 18.77 -14.04
N LYS A 149 -4.38 18.91 -13.70
CA LYS A 149 -5.03 20.20 -13.43
C LYS A 149 -6.24 20.02 -12.54
N GLN A 150 -6.73 21.13 -12.00
CA GLN A 150 -7.98 21.20 -11.26
C GLN A 150 -8.92 22.17 -11.99
N GLU A 151 -10.16 21.73 -12.19
CA GLU A 151 -11.22 22.52 -12.83
C GLU A 151 -12.49 22.40 -12.00
N ASN A 152 -12.91 23.49 -11.35
CA ASN A 152 -14.06 23.51 -10.44
C ASN A 152 -13.94 22.38 -9.40
N ASP A 153 -14.95 21.50 -9.34
CA ASP A 153 -15.05 20.36 -8.42
C ASP A 153 -14.34 19.10 -8.92
N TRP A 154 -13.51 19.21 -9.96
CA TRP A 154 -12.90 18.09 -10.64
C TRP A 154 -11.38 18.19 -10.66
N LEU A 155 -10.74 17.04 -10.50
CA LEU A 155 -9.30 16.87 -10.65
C LEU A 155 -9.03 16.00 -11.87
N GLU A 156 -8.26 16.51 -12.81
CA GLU A 156 -7.67 15.69 -13.86
C GLU A 156 -6.40 15.05 -13.31
N ILE A 157 -6.35 13.73 -13.35
CA ILE A 157 -5.27 12.90 -12.83
C ILE A 157 -4.64 12.07 -13.96
N ALA A 158 -3.36 11.72 -13.79
CA ALA A 158 -2.69 10.76 -14.67
C ALA A 158 -2.83 9.33 -14.12
N LEU A 159 -3.37 8.43 -14.93
CA LEU A 159 -3.32 6.99 -14.66
C LEU A 159 -2.00 6.39 -15.14
N PRO A 160 -1.58 5.25 -14.55
CA PRO A 160 -0.50 4.45 -15.11
C PRO A 160 -0.75 4.14 -16.59
N GLY A 161 0.31 4.15 -17.40
CA GLY A 161 0.22 4.01 -18.85
C GLY A 161 -0.14 5.29 -19.61
N GLY A 162 -0.25 6.43 -18.92
CA GLY A 162 -0.28 7.76 -19.54
C GLY A 162 -1.66 8.28 -19.95
N ARG A 163 -2.75 7.59 -19.58
CA ARG A 163 -4.11 8.10 -19.79
C ARG A 163 -4.45 9.13 -18.72
N ASN A 164 -5.01 10.27 -19.11
CA ASN A 164 -5.62 11.20 -18.16
C ASN A 164 -7.07 10.82 -17.88
N SER A 165 -7.52 11.04 -16.65
CA SER A 165 -8.90 10.75 -16.23
C SER A 165 -9.31 11.66 -15.07
N TRP A 166 -10.55 11.54 -14.63
CA TRP A 166 -11.15 12.53 -13.73
C TRP A 166 -11.71 11.92 -12.46
N ILE A 167 -11.54 12.63 -11.35
CA ILE A 167 -12.16 12.32 -10.05
C ILE A 167 -12.72 13.61 -9.42
N LYS A 168 -13.67 13.49 -8.50
CA LYS A 168 -14.16 14.63 -7.72
C LYS A 168 -13.07 15.15 -6.79
N ALA A 169 -12.94 16.47 -6.68
CA ALA A 169 -11.99 17.12 -5.77
C ALA A 169 -12.23 16.72 -4.31
N ASP A 170 -13.50 16.55 -3.93
CA ASP A 170 -13.91 16.14 -2.58
C ASP A 170 -13.50 14.71 -2.20
N ASP A 171 -13.09 13.87 -3.15
CA ASP A 171 -12.67 12.49 -2.89
C ASP A 171 -11.18 12.35 -2.62
N ALA A 172 -10.41 13.44 -2.80
CA ALA A 172 -8.96 13.44 -2.68
C ALA A 172 -8.44 14.56 -1.76
N MET A 173 -7.19 14.44 -1.36
CA MET A 173 -6.38 15.51 -0.80
C MET A 173 -5.19 15.77 -1.71
N LEU A 174 -4.84 17.04 -1.92
CA LEU A 174 -3.72 17.42 -2.77
C LEU A 174 -2.44 17.54 -1.94
N LEU A 175 -1.41 16.81 -2.35
CA LEU A 175 -0.11 16.80 -1.68
C LEU A 175 1.00 17.28 -2.63
N PRO A 176 1.99 18.04 -2.14
CA PRO A 176 3.22 18.25 -2.89
C PRO A 176 3.96 16.91 -3.06
N LYS A 177 4.49 16.63 -4.26
CA LYS A 177 5.12 15.34 -4.56
C LYS A 177 6.44 15.11 -3.83
N ARG A 178 7.21 16.17 -3.54
CA ARG A 178 8.55 16.08 -2.94
C ARG A 178 8.63 16.60 -1.50
N ASP A 179 7.66 17.39 -1.06
CA ASP A 179 7.68 17.86 0.32
C ASP A 179 7.14 16.78 1.24
N ARG A 180 7.65 16.75 2.46
CA ARG A 180 7.05 15.94 3.52
C ARG A 180 5.62 16.43 3.67
N ALA A 181 4.64 15.57 3.37
CA ALA A 181 3.27 15.80 3.79
C ALA A 181 3.29 16.19 5.27
N GLN A 182 2.51 17.21 5.64
CA GLN A 182 2.44 17.62 7.04
C GLN A 182 2.07 16.40 7.87
N LYS A 183 2.90 16.07 8.85
CA LYS A 183 2.65 14.93 9.72
C LYS A 183 1.39 15.23 10.52
N GLY A 184 0.39 14.36 10.39
CA GLY A 184 -0.83 14.43 11.19
C GLY A 184 -0.51 14.24 12.67
N SER A 185 -1.40 14.72 13.53
CA SER A 185 -1.36 14.42 14.96
C SER A 185 -1.77 12.96 15.22
N PRO A 186 -1.47 12.39 16.41
CA PRO A 186 -2.02 11.10 16.82
C PRO A 186 -3.55 11.03 16.69
N ASP A 187 -4.27 12.12 16.96
CA ASP A 187 -5.72 12.18 16.82
C ASP A 187 -6.18 12.04 15.36
N ASN A 188 -5.41 12.57 14.40
CA ASN A 188 -5.71 12.38 12.98
C ASN A 188 -5.51 10.93 12.54
N VAL A 189 -4.50 10.24 13.08
CA VAL A 189 -4.27 8.81 12.84
C VAL A 189 -5.46 8.00 13.37
N ILE A 190 -5.89 8.28 14.61
CA ILE A 190 -7.07 7.62 15.22
C ILE A 190 -8.33 7.91 14.42
N ALA A 191 -8.56 9.16 14.00
CA ALA A 191 -9.72 9.54 13.19
C ALA A 191 -9.73 8.80 11.85
N THR A 192 -8.55 8.62 11.23
CA THR A 192 -8.39 7.86 9.99
C THR A 192 -8.66 6.38 10.20
N ALA A 193 -8.16 5.80 11.30
CA ALA A 193 -8.40 4.39 11.66
C ALA A 193 -9.90 4.12 11.87
N ARG A 194 -10.64 5.07 12.46
CA ARG A 194 -12.09 4.96 12.65
C ARG A 194 -12.87 4.84 11.33
N LEU A 195 -12.32 5.29 10.19
CA LEU A 195 -12.94 5.11 8.88
C LEU A 195 -12.98 3.65 8.41
N TYR A 196 -12.29 2.74 9.11
CA TYR A 196 -12.26 1.30 8.83
C TYR A 196 -13.11 0.49 9.82
N LEU A 197 -13.84 1.14 10.72
CA LEU A 197 -14.79 0.43 11.58
C LEU A 197 -15.86 -0.27 10.73
N GLY A 198 -16.02 -1.57 10.94
CA GLY A 198 -16.94 -2.41 10.18
C GLY A 198 -16.38 -2.95 8.85
N VAL A 199 -15.16 -2.56 8.45
CA VAL A 199 -14.49 -3.19 7.30
C VAL A 199 -14.09 -4.62 7.68
N PRO A 200 -14.43 -5.63 6.85
CA PRO A 200 -14.06 -7.01 7.14
C PRO A 200 -12.55 -7.21 7.26
N TYR A 201 -12.14 -8.15 8.12
CA TYR A 201 -10.75 -8.56 8.15
C TYR A 201 -10.40 -9.31 6.86
N LEU A 202 -9.29 -8.92 6.24
CA LEU A 202 -8.76 -9.59 5.05
C LEU A 202 -7.26 -9.70 5.18
N TRP A 203 -6.74 -10.93 5.20
CA TRP A 203 -5.30 -11.18 5.27
C TRP A 203 -4.57 -10.58 4.06
N GLY A 204 -3.52 -9.79 4.32
CA GLY A 204 -2.79 -9.00 3.34
C GLY A 204 -3.58 -7.80 2.80
N GLY A 205 -4.75 -7.48 3.38
CA GLY A 205 -5.62 -6.41 2.90
C GLY A 205 -5.18 -5.03 3.39
N VAL A 206 -5.31 -4.01 2.54
CA VAL A 206 -4.97 -2.61 2.87
C VAL A 206 -6.09 -1.61 2.54
N THR A 207 -7.29 -2.10 2.19
CA THR A 207 -8.34 -1.28 1.55
C THR A 207 -9.63 -1.23 2.35
N SER A 208 -10.58 -0.41 1.87
CA SER A 208 -11.94 -0.35 2.44
C SER A 208 -12.78 -1.60 2.14
N GLN A 209 -12.32 -2.51 1.29
CA GLN A 209 -12.99 -3.79 1.01
C GLN A 209 -12.54 -4.91 1.94
N GLY A 210 -11.39 -4.74 2.58
CA GLY A 210 -10.81 -5.71 3.49
C GLY A 210 -9.45 -5.23 3.96
N ILE A 211 -9.19 -5.35 5.25
CA ILE A 211 -7.95 -4.85 5.86
C ILE A 211 -7.48 -5.77 6.99
N ASP A 212 -6.16 -5.95 7.11
CA ASP A 212 -5.56 -6.61 8.26
C ASP A 212 -4.95 -5.62 9.26
N CYS A 213 -4.34 -6.14 10.33
CA CYS A 213 -3.76 -5.32 11.39
C CYS A 213 -2.59 -4.45 10.89
N SER A 214 -1.72 -5.00 10.03
CA SER A 214 -0.60 -4.30 9.43
C SER A 214 -1.04 -3.28 8.39
N GLY A 215 -2.00 -3.62 7.55
CA GLY A 215 -2.59 -2.77 6.53
C GLY A 215 -3.31 -1.57 7.14
N LEU A 216 -4.03 -1.77 8.24
CA LEU A 216 -4.67 -0.67 8.99
C LEU A 216 -3.61 0.31 9.52
N THR A 217 -2.54 -0.22 10.12
CA THR A 217 -1.45 0.61 10.63
C THR A 217 -0.75 1.36 9.48
N TYR A 218 -0.45 0.67 8.38
CA TYR A 218 0.19 1.26 7.21
C TYR A 218 -0.64 2.41 6.62
N ILE A 219 -1.91 2.15 6.29
CA ILE A 219 -2.74 3.09 5.56
C ILE A 219 -3.08 4.33 6.39
N THR A 220 -3.30 4.15 7.69
CA THR A 220 -3.63 5.27 8.59
C THR A 220 -2.45 6.22 8.78
N TYR A 221 -1.23 5.70 8.90
CA TYR A 221 -0.04 6.54 8.97
C TYR A 221 0.28 7.17 7.60
N LEU A 222 0.12 6.44 6.50
CA LEU A 222 0.34 6.94 5.15
C LEU A 222 -0.51 8.20 4.86
N LEU A 223 -1.80 8.12 5.16
CA LEU A 223 -2.76 9.23 4.99
C LEU A 223 -2.47 10.42 5.90
N ASN A 224 -1.67 10.22 6.95
CA ASN A 224 -1.22 11.25 7.88
C ASN A 224 0.24 11.65 7.65
N GLY A 225 0.78 11.41 6.45
CA GLY A 225 2.09 11.89 6.01
C GLY A 225 3.27 11.11 6.59
N VAL A 226 3.04 9.95 7.20
CA VAL A 226 4.07 9.09 7.77
C VAL A 226 4.15 7.79 6.97
N LYS A 227 5.26 7.59 6.25
CA LYS A 227 5.56 6.31 5.60
C LYS A 227 6.19 5.37 6.62
N LEU A 228 5.46 4.33 7.01
CA LEU A 228 5.98 3.25 7.85
C LEU A 228 6.50 2.12 6.96
N PRO A 229 7.68 1.52 7.24
CA PRO A 229 7.91 0.16 6.81
C PRO A 229 6.93 -0.75 7.58
N THR A 230 6.18 -1.59 6.89
CA THR A 230 5.35 -2.59 7.57
C THR A 230 6.25 -3.61 8.26
N CYS A 231 5.89 -3.97 9.49
CA CYS A 231 6.52 -5.09 10.18
C CYS A 231 5.92 -6.37 9.61
N SER A 232 6.67 -7.09 8.77
CA SER A 232 6.35 -8.47 8.44
C SER A 232 6.79 -9.38 9.59
N ILE A 233 5.84 -10.07 10.23
CA ILE A 233 6.13 -11.41 10.75
C ILE A 233 6.32 -12.27 9.49
N LYS A 234 7.48 -12.89 9.31
CA LYS A 234 7.69 -13.81 8.18
C LYS A 234 6.63 -14.92 8.23
N PRO A 235 5.84 -15.15 7.16
CA PRO A 235 5.10 -16.40 7.02
C PRO A 235 6.15 -17.51 6.94
N GLY A 236 6.20 -18.38 7.95
CA GLY A 236 7.25 -19.40 8.07
C GLY A 236 7.69 -19.71 9.51
N LEU A 237 7.32 -18.88 10.50
CA LEU A 237 7.51 -19.19 11.92
C LEU A 237 6.27 -19.84 12.58
N MET A 238 5.37 -20.42 11.78
CA MET A 238 4.19 -21.15 12.24
C MET A 238 4.18 -22.58 11.67
N TRP A 239 5.29 -23.30 11.85
CA TRP A 239 5.35 -24.76 11.72
C TRP A 239 6.41 -25.32 12.67
N ILE A 240 6.15 -25.23 13.97
CA ILE A 240 6.66 -26.21 14.94
C ILE A 240 5.54 -26.43 15.96
N ALA A 241 4.70 -27.43 15.69
CA ALA A 241 3.96 -28.16 16.70
C ALA A 241 4.69 -29.49 16.91
#